data_AF-A0A914NRK3-F1
#
_entry.id   AF-A0A914NRK3-F1
#
_cell.length_a   1.000
_cell.length_b   1.000
_cell.length_c   1.000
_cell.angle_alpha   90.00
_cell.angle_beta   90.00
_cell.angle_gamma   90.00
#
_symmetry.space_group_name_H-M   'P 1'
#
loop_
_entity.id
_entity.type
_entity.pdbx_description
1 polymer ?
#
loop_
_entity_poly.entity_id
_entity_poly.type
_entity_poly.pdbx_seq_one_letter_code
_entity_poly.pdbx_strand_id
1 'polypeptide(L)'
;AAAFDTKNQVYLVQHRNNLLIFSCAKFLNYSLNFIENVHQTDNVLGKQEKKNLSSTAQNDCNKIFDCICLLCRVLMNVSHESENGALKIGQAAGFLQNCLNVLAKHSNYAPKEKFFDLAVMMYGLLVNLLEKCPANRRKFINLKSEFVDKTSVLGQQGVESSSLDILTKLFIHHDSAAKVIDEEFDNELLNEEPPDEDGGNENGQEKAANMSQDEVLTAIQTLMNKASTHMEDSMVASYCSLVVAIVVGTDNVLASQVKALMPNKDITQMLEQLERFLDFMRITNLKASTVSNIERVLNSFQTASNSSD
;
A
#
# COMPACT_ATOMS: atom_id res chain seq x y z
N ALA A 1 22.53 -3.61 -8.61
CA ALA A 1 21.98 -4.99 -8.58
C ALA A 1 21.90 -5.44 -7.13
N ALA A 2 20.71 -5.70 -6.59
CA ALA A 2 20.59 -6.35 -5.29
C ALA A 2 21.10 -7.80 -5.46
N ALA A 3 22.26 -8.10 -4.88
CA ALA A 3 22.81 -9.44 -4.88
C ALA A 3 22.04 -10.26 -3.84
N PHE A 4 21.01 -10.98 -4.28
CA PHE A 4 20.38 -12.02 -3.48
C PHE A 4 21.39 -13.17 -3.32
N ASP A 5 22.25 -13.06 -2.31
CA ASP A 5 23.24 -14.09 -2.00
C ASP A 5 22.66 -15.05 -0.97
N THR A 6 22.40 -16.28 -1.40
CA THR A 6 21.79 -17.32 -0.55
C THR A 6 22.64 -17.64 0.67
N LYS A 7 23.98 -17.58 0.59
CA LYS A 7 24.85 -17.84 1.75
C LYS A 7 24.72 -16.74 2.79
N ASN A 8 24.68 -15.48 2.34
CA ASN A 8 24.45 -14.34 3.21
C ASN A 8 23.05 -14.38 3.83
N GLN A 9 22.01 -14.75 3.07
CA GLN A 9 20.66 -14.93 3.60
C GLN A 9 20.66 -15.97 4.73
N VAL A 10 21.19 -17.17 4.48
CA VAL A 10 21.26 -18.25 5.48
C VAL A 10 22.05 -17.80 6.71
N TYR A 11 23.20 -17.17 6.51
CA TYR A 11 24.01 -16.64 7.59
C TYR A 11 23.23 -15.63 8.42
N LEU A 12 22.63 -14.60 7.82
CA LEU A 12 21.89 -13.55 8.53
C LEU A 12 20.67 -14.08 9.29
N VAL A 13 19.99 -15.10 8.74
CA VAL A 13 18.89 -15.77 9.43
C VAL A 13 19.40 -16.51 10.66
N GLN A 14 20.48 -17.27 10.55
CA GLN A 14 20.95 -18.15 11.64
C GLN A 14 21.86 -17.45 12.65
N HIS A 15 22.48 -16.33 12.26
CA HIS A 15 23.52 -15.67 13.05
C HIS A 15 23.00 -15.26 14.43
N ARG A 16 23.73 -15.69 15.48
CA ARG A 16 23.45 -15.39 16.88
C ARG A 16 21.99 -15.60 17.26
N ASN A 17 21.43 -16.74 16.85
CA ASN A 17 20.03 -17.11 17.12
C ASN A 17 19.03 -16.08 16.58
N ASN A 18 19.14 -15.76 15.29
CA ASN A 18 18.27 -14.82 14.57
C ASN A 18 18.37 -13.37 15.08
N LEU A 19 19.55 -12.92 15.54
CA LEU A 19 19.74 -11.61 16.17
C LEU A 19 19.27 -10.45 15.28
N LEU A 20 19.54 -10.51 13.98
CA LEU A 20 19.09 -9.49 13.03
C LEU A 20 17.56 -9.38 13.03
N ILE A 21 16.87 -10.51 12.83
CA ILE A 21 15.40 -10.57 12.76
C ILE A 21 14.79 -10.05 14.07
N PHE A 22 15.32 -10.48 15.20
CA PHE A 22 14.87 -10.03 16.52
C PHE A 22 15.07 -8.53 16.73
N SER A 23 16.20 -7.99 16.28
CA SER A 23 16.52 -6.56 16.37
C SER A 23 15.59 -5.73 15.49
N CYS A 24 15.31 -6.19 14.26
CA CYS A 24 14.33 -5.59 13.38
C CYS A 24 12.92 -5.61 13.99
N ALA A 25 12.49 -6.74 14.55
CA ALA A 25 11.18 -6.83 15.18
C ALA A 25 11.02 -5.90 16.39
N LYS A 26 12.05 -5.82 17.24
CA LYS A 26 12.09 -4.87 18.35
C LYS A 26 12.09 -3.42 17.88
N PHE A 27 12.88 -3.10 16.87
CA PHE A 27 12.93 -1.76 16.29
C PHE A 27 11.58 -1.36 15.74
N LEU A 28 10.94 -2.21 14.92
CA LEU A 28 9.61 -1.93 14.38
C LEU A 28 8.61 -1.67 15.52
N ASN A 29 8.56 -2.53 16.53
CA ASN A 29 7.69 -2.34 17.69
C ASN A 29 7.94 -1.00 18.43
N TYR A 30 9.21 -0.67 18.68
CA TYR A 30 9.58 0.60 19.29
C TYR A 30 9.10 1.80 18.45
N SER A 31 9.37 1.75 17.14
CA SER A 31 9.00 2.79 16.18
C SER A 31 7.50 3.06 16.15
N LEU A 32 6.68 2.01 16.13
CA LEU A 32 5.22 2.15 16.12
C LEU A 32 4.69 2.81 17.39
N ASN A 33 5.18 2.36 18.56
CA ASN A 33 4.81 2.95 19.84
C ASN A 33 5.28 4.41 19.95
N PHE A 34 6.48 4.73 19.44
CA PHE A 34 6.98 6.10 19.42
C PHE A 34 6.07 7.01 18.60
N ILE A 35 5.76 6.61 17.35
CA ILE A 35 4.88 7.36 16.45
C ILE A 35 3.52 7.58 17.11
N GLU A 36 2.91 6.52 17.66
CA GLU A 36 1.61 6.60 18.32
C GLU A 36 1.62 7.58 19.51
N ASN A 37 2.65 7.51 20.36
CA ASN A 37 2.80 8.42 21.51
C ASN A 37 2.94 9.89 21.07
N VAL A 38 3.69 10.15 19.99
CA VAL A 38 3.83 11.51 19.43
C VAL A 38 2.45 12.04 19.01
N HIS A 39 1.68 11.27 18.25
CA HIS A 39 0.36 11.71 17.77
C HIS A 39 -0.68 11.83 18.89
N GLN A 40 -0.67 10.94 19.89
CA GLN A 40 -1.54 11.07 21.06
C GLN A 40 -1.22 12.35 21.85
N THR A 41 0.07 12.69 22.00
CA THR A 41 0.49 13.92 22.68
C THR A 41 0.05 15.17 21.90
N ASP A 42 0.20 15.16 20.57
CA ASP A 42 -0.26 16.26 19.71
C ASP A 42 -1.77 16.49 19.81
N ASN A 43 -2.59 15.44 19.99
CA ASN A 43 -4.03 15.60 20.13
C ASN A 43 -4.45 16.32 21.42
N VAL A 44 -3.62 16.31 22.46
CA VAL A 44 -3.92 16.87 23.80
C VAL A 44 -3.42 18.32 23.97
N LEU A 45 -2.41 18.74 23.21
CA LEU A 45 -1.75 20.05 23.39
C LEU A 45 -2.53 21.26 22.84
N GLY A 46 -2.35 22.42 23.48
CA GLY A 46 -2.86 23.73 23.03
C GLY A 46 -2.15 24.30 21.80
N LYS A 47 -2.77 25.25 21.08
CA LYS A 47 -2.31 25.78 19.77
C LYS A 47 -0.86 26.32 19.75
N GLN A 48 -0.35 26.87 20.85
CA GLN A 48 1.02 27.43 20.90
C GLN A 48 2.10 26.38 21.21
N GLU A 49 1.82 25.39 22.07
CA GLU A 49 2.75 24.30 22.39
C GLU A 49 2.92 23.34 21.22
N LYS A 50 1.85 23.15 20.42
CA LYS A 50 1.87 22.42 19.15
C LYS A 50 2.96 22.91 18.21
N LYS A 51 3.16 24.22 18.08
CA LYS A 51 4.00 24.80 16.99
C LYS A 51 5.51 24.52 17.13
N ASN A 52 6.00 24.33 18.36
CA ASN A 52 7.43 24.11 18.65
C ASN A 52 7.77 22.62 18.86
N LEU A 53 6.88 21.84 19.49
CA LEU A 53 7.08 20.40 19.68
C LEU A 53 6.86 19.63 18.36
N SER A 54 5.93 20.09 17.51
CA SER A 54 5.54 19.35 16.31
C SER A 54 6.65 19.28 15.26
N SER A 55 7.55 20.27 15.14
CA SER A 55 8.53 20.28 14.04
C SER A 55 9.66 19.27 14.26
N THR A 56 10.19 19.17 15.48
CA THR A 56 11.22 18.17 15.82
C THR A 56 10.62 16.76 15.90
N ALA A 57 9.47 16.59 16.57
CA ALA A 57 8.83 15.29 16.70
C ALA A 57 8.36 14.73 15.35
N GLN A 58 7.82 15.58 14.46
CA GLN A 58 7.46 15.17 13.11
C GLN A 58 8.70 14.80 12.27
N ASN A 59 9.80 15.54 12.41
CA ASN A 59 11.05 15.21 11.73
C ASN A 59 11.59 13.84 12.18
N ASP A 60 11.50 13.53 13.47
CA ASP A 60 11.90 12.23 13.98
C ASP A 60 10.97 11.10 13.52
N CYS A 61 9.65 11.34 13.46
CA CYS A 61 8.71 10.39 12.83
C CYS A 61 9.07 10.13 11.36
N ASN A 62 9.40 11.18 10.60
CA ASN A 62 9.82 11.04 9.20
C ASN A 62 11.08 10.17 9.05
N LYS A 63 12.10 10.40 9.89
CA LYS A 63 13.30 9.56 9.91
C LYS A 63 13.00 8.11 10.31
N ILE A 64 12.06 7.91 11.24
CA ILE A 64 11.63 6.58 11.65
C ILE A 64 10.95 5.85 10.49
N PHE A 65 10.08 6.52 9.72
CA PHE A 65 9.49 5.95 8.51
C PHE A 65 10.57 5.52 7.49
N ASP A 66 11.59 6.36 7.26
CA ASP A 66 12.73 6.01 6.41
C ASP A 66 13.46 4.76 6.93
N CYS A 67 13.67 4.67 8.24
CA CYS A 67 14.28 3.49 8.87
C CYS A 67 13.39 2.24 8.77
N ILE A 68 12.06 2.36 8.85
CA ILE A 68 11.14 1.24 8.63
C ILE A 68 11.26 0.75 7.17
N CYS A 69 11.34 1.65 6.19
CA CYS A 69 11.59 1.27 4.79
C CYS A 69 12.93 0.53 4.66
N LEU A 70 14.01 1.01 5.29
CA LEU A 70 15.30 0.32 5.27
C LEU A 70 15.22 -1.07 5.91
N LEU A 71 14.49 -1.21 7.02
CA LEU A 71 14.21 -2.50 7.64
C LEU A 71 13.47 -3.44 6.68
N CYS A 72 12.43 -2.97 6.01
CA CYS A 72 11.69 -3.76 5.03
C CYS A 72 12.61 -4.23 3.89
N ARG A 73 13.51 -3.37 3.40
CA ARG A 73 14.54 -3.73 2.38
C ARG A 73 15.42 -4.88 2.86
N VAL A 74 15.96 -4.78 4.07
CA VAL A 74 16.83 -5.82 4.66
C VAL A 74 16.06 -7.14 4.78
N LEU A 75 14.85 -7.10 5.34
CA LEU A 75 14.06 -8.30 5.57
C LEU A 75 13.56 -8.91 4.26
N MET A 76 13.19 -8.10 3.26
CA MET A 76 12.86 -8.57 1.92
C MET A 76 14.04 -9.34 1.32
N ASN A 77 15.26 -8.83 1.42
CA ASN A 77 16.45 -9.54 0.95
C ASN A 77 16.68 -10.85 1.71
N VAL A 78 16.41 -10.88 3.01
CA VAL A 78 16.53 -12.10 3.84
C VAL A 78 15.46 -13.15 3.49
N SER A 79 14.25 -12.71 3.15
CA SER A 79 13.10 -13.59 2.85
C SER A 79 12.93 -13.92 1.37
N HIS A 80 13.60 -13.23 0.45
CA HIS A 80 13.42 -13.41 -0.99
C HIS A 80 13.72 -14.85 -1.40
N GLU A 81 12.69 -15.55 -1.90
CA GLU A 81 12.72 -16.97 -2.28
C GLU A 81 13.22 -17.92 -1.16
N SER A 82 13.16 -17.48 0.10
CA SER A 82 13.64 -18.22 1.27
C SER A 82 12.49 -18.49 2.23
N GLU A 83 11.87 -19.67 2.14
CA GLU A 83 10.78 -20.07 3.04
C GLU A 83 11.24 -20.07 4.51
N ASN A 84 12.47 -20.52 4.79
CA ASN A 84 13.02 -20.47 6.15
C ASN A 84 13.24 -19.03 6.63
N GLY A 85 13.71 -18.13 5.77
CA GLY A 85 13.84 -16.71 6.11
C GLY A 85 12.47 -16.08 6.43
N ALA A 86 11.48 -16.32 5.57
CA ALA A 86 10.10 -15.89 5.79
C ALA A 86 9.53 -16.45 7.11
N LEU A 87 9.67 -17.76 7.36
CA LEU A 87 9.19 -18.41 8.57
C LEU A 87 9.81 -17.80 9.83
N LYS A 88 11.14 -17.60 9.84
CA LYS A 88 11.84 -17.04 11.01
C LYS A 88 11.43 -15.60 11.30
N ILE A 89 11.20 -14.80 10.26
CA ILE A 89 10.68 -13.42 10.42
C ILE A 89 9.26 -13.45 11.00
N GLY A 90 8.35 -14.28 10.47
CA GLY A 90 6.97 -14.36 10.96
C GLY A 90 6.82 -14.99 12.36
N GLN A 91 7.81 -15.77 12.80
CA GLN A 91 7.92 -16.29 14.17
C GLN A 91 8.35 -15.22 15.19
N ALA A 92 8.98 -14.13 14.76
CA ALA A 92 9.35 -13.06 15.67
C ALA A 92 8.09 -12.46 16.34
N ALA A 93 8.16 -12.30 17.66
CA ALA A 93 7.02 -11.88 18.48
C ALA A 93 6.48 -10.53 18.00
N GLY A 94 5.16 -10.48 17.77
CA GLY A 94 4.47 -9.27 17.31
C GLY A 94 4.82 -8.80 15.88
N PHE A 95 5.73 -9.44 15.15
CA PHE A 95 6.21 -8.89 13.89
C PHE A 95 5.13 -8.75 12.82
N LEU A 96 4.40 -9.83 12.52
CA LEU A 96 3.29 -9.79 11.56
C LEU A 96 2.16 -8.84 12.00
N GLN A 97 1.91 -8.75 13.31
CA GLN A 97 0.94 -7.79 13.87
C GLN A 97 1.38 -6.36 13.60
N ASN A 98 2.66 -6.06 13.81
CA ASN A 98 3.21 -4.73 13.54
C ASN A 98 3.24 -4.40 12.05
N CYS A 99 3.44 -5.39 11.16
CA CYS A 99 3.26 -5.19 9.71
C CYS A 99 1.82 -4.76 9.38
N LEU A 100 0.82 -5.43 9.97
CA LEU A 100 -0.58 -5.03 9.80
C LEU A 100 -0.85 -3.63 10.38
N ASN A 101 -0.35 -3.35 11.59
CA ASN A 101 -0.54 -2.05 12.24
C ASN A 101 0.07 -0.90 11.42
N VAL A 102 1.20 -1.11 10.74
CA VAL A 102 1.79 -0.10 9.84
C VAL A 102 0.78 0.29 8.76
N LEU A 103 0.15 -0.69 8.11
CA LEU A 103 -0.82 -0.44 7.05
C LEU A 103 -2.14 0.10 7.58
N ALA A 104 -2.61 -0.41 8.72
CA ALA A 104 -3.93 -0.11 9.27
C ALA A 104 -3.98 1.23 10.02
N LYS A 105 -2.97 1.52 10.83
CA LYS A 105 -2.94 2.67 11.75
C LYS A 105 -1.91 3.71 11.33
N HIS A 106 -0.65 3.29 11.19
CA HIS A 106 0.46 4.23 11.12
C HIS A 106 0.65 4.86 9.74
N SER A 107 0.07 4.28 8.70
CA SER A 107 -0.14 4.92 7.40
C SER A 107 -0.83 6.26 7.50
N ASN A 108 -1.80 6.41 8.43
CA ASN A 108 -2.52 7.66 8.64
C ASN A 108 -1.67 8.78 9.25
N TYR A 109 -0.52 8.42 9.81
CA TYR A 109 0.41 9.32 10.46
C TYR A 109 1.57 9.74 9.54
N ALA A 110 1.80 8.99 8.45
CA ALA A 110 2.80 9.32 7.46
C ALA A 110 2.32 10.48 6.57
N PRO A 111 3.19 11.45 6.25
CA PRO A 111 2.94 12.38 5.16
C PRO A 111 2.66 11.61 3.85
N LYS A 112 1.80 12.13 2.97
CA LYS A 112 1.40 11.46 1.72
C LYS A 112 2.62 10.94 0.92
N GLU A 113 3.62 11.81 0.72
CA GLU A 113 4.87 11.49 0.00
C GLU A 113 5.65 10.30 0.59
N LYS A 114 5.55 10.07 1.91
CA LYS A 114 6.24 8.97 2.60
C LYS A 114 5.37 7.73 2.75
N PHE A 115 4.05 7.92 2.75
CA PHE A 115 3.10 6.82 2.85
C PHE A 115 3.27 5.85 1.67
N PHE A 116 3.41 6.37 0.45
CA PHE A 116 3.60 5.55 -0.75
C PHE A 116 4.79 4.58 -0.59
N ASP A 117 5.98 5.12 -0.30
CA ASP A 117 7.19 4.32 -0.06
C ASP A 117 6.99 3.29 1.04
N LEU A 118 6.41 3.71 2.18
CA LEU A 118 6.18 2.83 3.32
C LEU A 118 5.22 1.68 2.98
N ALA A 119 4.13 1.98 2.28
CA ALA A 119 3.12 1.01 1.88
C ALA A 119 3.70 -0.01 0.91
N VAL A 120 4.33 0.44 -0.18
CA VAL A 120 4.97 -0.45 -1.17
C VAL A 120 6.01 -1.36 -0.50
N MET A 121 6.84 -0.80 0.38
CA MET A 121 7.86 -1.56 1.10
C MET A 121 7.27 -2.59 2.06
N MET A 122 6.19 -2.24 2.76
CA MET A 122 5.52 -3.14 3.70
C MET A 122 4.76 -4.25 2.97
N TYR A 123 4.01 -3.92 1.91
CA TYR A 123 3.34 -4.92 1.08
C TYR A 123 4.35 -5.85 0.41
N GLY A 124 5.45 -5.33 -0.15
CA GLY A 124 6.52 -6.13 -0.74
C GLY A 124 7.15 -7.12 0.26
N LEU A 125 7.33 -6.69 1.52
CA LEU A 125 7.73 -7.60 2.59
C LEU A 125 6.66 -8.66 2.87
N LEU A 126 5.39 -8.26 3.01
CA LEU A 126 4.29 -9.21 3.25
C LEU A 126 4.15 -10.25 2.13
N VAL A 127 4.34 -9.87 0.86
CA VAL A 127 4.39 -10.81 -0.27
C VAL A 127 5.43 -11.90 0.00
N ASN A 128 6.68 -11.53 0.31
CA ASN A 128 7.73 -12.50 0.62
C ASN A 128 7.40 -13.37 1.84
N LEU A 129 6.79 -12.79 2.88
CA LEU A 129 6.52 -13.49 4.13
C LEU A 129 5.33 -14.44 4.05
N LEU A 130 4.39 -14.23 3.13
CA LEU A 130 3.11 -14.94 3.10
C LEU A 130 2.98 -15.90 1.91
N GLU A 131 3.57 -15.57 0.75
CA GLU A 131 3.38 -16.33 -0.50
C GLU A 131 3.79 -17.79 -0.34
N LYS A 132 5.03 -18.03 0.12
CA LYS A 132 5.62 -19.36 0.24
C LYS A 132 5.66 -19.90 1.66
N CYS A 133 5.00 -19.23 2.62
CA CYS A 133 4.99 -19.66 4.02
C CYS A 133 3.55 -19.82 4.57
N PRO A 134 2.97 -21.03 4.49
CA PRO A 134 1.61 -21.29 4.96
C PRO A 134 1.40 -21.00 6.46
N ALA A 135 2.44 -21.19 7.29
CA ALA A 135 2.40 -20.89 8.71
C ALA A 135 2.19 -19.40 8.98
N ASN A 136 2.94 -18.54 8.27
CA ASN A 136 2.78 -17.09 8.36
C ASN A 136 1.43 -16.65 7.83
N ARG A 137 1.00 -17.17 6.67
CA ARG A 137 -0.31 -16.87 6.09
C ARG A 137 -1.46 -17.19 7.05
N ARG A 138 -1.46 -18.39 7.65
CA ARG A 138 -2.46 -18.77 8.66
C ARG A 138 -2.46 -17.85 9.87
N LYS A 139 -1.27 -17.47 10.36
CA LYS A 139 -1.15 -16.52 11.48
C LYS A 139 -1.71 -15.16 11.08
N PHE A 140 -1.38 -14.67 9.89
CA PHE A 140 -1.78 -13.36 9.38
C PHE A 140 -3.30 -13.22 9.22
N ILE A 141 -3.99 -14.23 8.68
CA ILE A 141 -5.45 -14.26 8.52
C ILE A 141 -6.18 -13.98 9.85
N ASN A 142 -5.64 -14.48 10.96
CA ASN A 142 -6.26 -14.34 12.28
C ASN A 142 -5.88 -13.06 13.02
N LEU A 143 -5.01 -12.21 12.45
CA LEU A 143 -4.66 -10.94 13.07
C LEU A 143 -5.80 -9.95 12.95
N LYS A 144 -5.88 -9.08 13.94
CA LYS A 144 -6.81 -7.95 13.96
C LYS A 144 -6.04 -6.69 14.27
N SER A 145 -6.51 -5.56 13.76
CA SER A 145 -6.03 -4.26 14.17
C SER A 145 -7.21 -3.30 14.22
N GLU A 146 -7.09 -2.29 15.05
CA GLU A 146 -7.89 -1.09 14.89
C GLU A 146 -7.61 -0.48 13.50
N PHE A 147 -8.66 -0.08 12.81
CA PHE A 147 -8.59 0.56 11.51
C PHE A 147 -9.60 1.70 11.45
N VAL A 148 -9.16 2.85 10.93
CA VAL A 148 -10.01 4.02 10.76
C VAL A 148 -10.42 4.09 9.30
N ASP A 149 -11.66 3.74 9.03
CA ASP A 149 -12.24 3.84 7.70
C ASP A 149 -12.72 5.27 7.43
N LYS A 150 -11.90 6.03 6.70
CA LYS A 150 -12.17 7.44 6.32
C LYS A 150 -13.38 7.59 5.41
N THR A 151 -13.88 6.50 4.81
CA THR A 151 -15.06 6.52 3.95
C THR A 151 -16.37 6.35 4.72
N SER A 152 -16.31 5.91 5.99
CA SER A 152 -17.49 5.71 6.83
C SER A 152 -17.84 6.96 7.65
N VAL A 153 -19.14 7.29 7.75
CA VAL A 153 -19.67 8.43 8.53
C VAL A 153 -19.36 8.29 10.05
N LEU A 154 -19.06 7.08 10.51
CA LEU A 154 -18.63 6.75 11.88
C LEU A 154 -17.10 6.84 12.08
N GLY A 155 -16.35 7.25 11.05
CA GLY A 155 -14.89 7.13 10.89
C GLY A 155 -14.00 7.97 11.81
N GLN A 156 -14.47 8.36 12.99
CA GLN A 156 -13.65 9.04 14.01
C GLN A 156 -13.16 8.11 15.13
N GLN A 157 -13.71 6.90 15.25
CA GLN A 157 -13.23 5.88 16.18
C GLN A 157 -12.74 4.66 15.40
N GLY A 158 -11.53 4.22 15.69
CA GLY A 158 -10.97 3.05 15.05
C GLY A 158 -11.74 1.79 15.46
N VAL A 159 -12.11 0.98 14.47
CA VAL A 159 -12.86 -0.26 14.69
C VAL A 159 -11.90 -1.43 14.56
N GLU A 160 -11.91 -2.34 15.54
CA GLU A 160 -11.14 -3.58 15.43
C GLU A 160 -11.68 -4.41 14.26
N SER A 161 -10.85 -4.60 13.25
CA SER A 161 -11.19 -5.29 12.00
C SER A 161 -10.18 -6.42 11.74
N SER A 162 -10.59 -7.45 11.01
CA SER A 162 -9.68 -8.54 10.63
C SER A 162 -8.64 -8.04 9.64
N SER A 163 -7.51 -8.75 9.54
CA SER A 163 -6.47 -8.41 8.56
C SER A 163 -6.98 -8.40 7.12
N LEU A 164 -7.89 -9.32 6.78
CA LEU A 164 -8.51 -9.37 5.47
C LEU A 164 -9.45 -8.17 5.25
N ASP A 165 -10.28 -7.82 6.24
CA ASP A 165 -11.17 -6.65 6.15
C ASP A 165 -10.39 -5.36 5.92
N ILE A 166 -9.28 -5.20 6.64
CA ILE A 166 -8.40 -4.03 6.55
C ILE A 166 -7.79 -3.95 5.15
N LEU A 167 -7.22 -5.05 4.66
CA LEU A 167 -6.61 -5.08 3.34
C LEU A 167 -7.64 -4.80 2.23
N THR A 168 -8.84 -5.39 2.32
CA THR A 168 -9.90 -5.12 1.33
C THR A 168 -10.33 -3.66 1.35
N LYS A 169 -10.50 -3.05 2.54
CA LYS A 169 -10.84 -1.63 2.64
C LYS A 169 -9.73 -0.70 2.15
N LEU A 170 -8.46 -1.04 2.44
CA LEU A 170 -7.31 -0.30 1.90
C LEU A 170 -7.25 -0.37 0.38
N PHE A 171 -7.51 -1.56 -0.20
CA PHE A 171 -7.61 -1.71 -1.65
C PHE A 171 -8.70 -0.80 -2.23
N ILE A 172 -9.93 -0.86 -1.69
CA ILE A 172 -11.06 -0.05 -2.18
C ILE A 172 -10.73 1.45 -2.11
N HIS A 173 -10.10 1.90 -1.02
CA HIS A 173 -9.71 3.29 -0.84
C HIS A 173 -8.74 3.74 -1.94
N HIS A 174 -7.65 3.00 -2.18
CA HIS A 174 -6.64 3.38 -3.18
C HIS A 174 -7.16 3.24 -4.62
N ASP A 175 -7.92 2.19 -4.92
CA ASP A 175 -8.55 2.02 -6.24
C ASP A 175 -9.53 3.16 -6.54
N SER A 176 -10.36 3.54 -5.57
CA SER A 176 -11.30 4.67 -5.74
C SER A 176 -10.57 6.00 -5.87
N ALA A 177 -9.50 6.22 -5.09
CA ALA A 177 -8.70 7.45 -5.18
C ALA A 177 -8.02 7.61 -6.56
N ALA A 178 -7.50 6.51 -7.13
CA ALA A 178 -6.96 6.53 -8.49
C ALA A 178 -8.06 6.81 -9.53
N LYS A 179 -9.22 6.15 -9.43
CA LYS A 179 -10.33 6.35 -10.38
C LYS A 179 -10.90 7.77 -10.38
N VAL A 180 -11.00 8.42 -9.22
CA VAL A 180 -11.43 9.82 -9.14
C VAL A 180 -10.50 10.72 -9.97
N ILE A 181 -9.20 10.46 -9.92
CA ILE A 181 -8.24 11.23 -10.72
C ILE A 181 -8.40 10.91 -12.22
N ASP A 182 -8.61 9.64 -12.60
CA ASP A 182 -8.91 9.27 -13.99
C ASP A 182 -10.15 10.02 -14.52
N GLU A 183 -11.24 10.05 -13.75
CA GLU A 183 -12.47 10.78 -14.10
C GLU A 183 -12.23 12.30 -14.20
N GLU A 184 -11.41 12.89 -13.32
CA GLU A 184 -11.02 14.29 -13.41
C GLU A 184 -10.24 14.58 -14.70
N PHE A 185 -9.29 13.71 -15.07
CA PHE A 185 -8.52 13.83 -16.33
C PHE A 185 -9.43 13.73 -17.56
N ASP A 186 -10.34 12.75 -17.59
CA ASP A 186 -11.27 12.59 -18.70
C ASP A 186 -12.19 13.81 -18.84
N ASN A 187 -12.68 14.37 -17.74
CA ASN A 187 -13.49 15.58 -17.75
C ASN A 187 -12.69 16.82 -18.18
N GLU A 188 -11.41 16.95 -17.78
CA GLU A 188 -10.54 18.03 -18.25
C GLU A 188 -10.31 17.93 -19.77
N LEU A 189 -10.06 16.74 -20.30
CA LEU A 189 -9.86 16.51 -21.75
C LEU A 189 -11.13 16.76 -22.58
N LEU A 190 -12.31 16.36 -22.08
CA LEU A 190 -13.58 16.60 -22.77
C LEU A 190 -13.97 18.09 -22.81
N ASN A 191 -13.55 18.87 -21.82
CA ASN A 191 -13.77 20.32 -21.80
C ASN A 191 -12.79 21.09 -22.69
N GLU A 192 -11.76 20.43 -23.26
CA GLU A 192 -10.80 20.99 -24.22
C GLU A 192 -11.11 20.63 -25.68
N GLU A 193 -12.24 19.99 -25.99
CA GLU A 193 -12.65 19.76 -27.39
C GLU A 193 -12.75 21.10 -28.14
N PRO A 194 -12.18 21.19 -29.36
CA PRO A 194 -12.22 22.41 -30.15
C PRO A 194 -13.68 22.77 -30.43
N PRO A 195 -14.04 24.08 -30.42
CA PRO A 195 -15.39 24.48 -30.75
C PRO A 195 -15.73 23.91 -32.13
N ASP A 196 -16.86 23.22 -32.22
CA ASP A 196 -17.46 22.79 -33.47
C ASP A 196 -17.31 23.93 -34.49
N GLU A 197 -16.77 23.63 -35.68
CA GLU A 197 -16.54 24.61 -36.76
C GLU A 197 -17.82 25.28 -37.29
N ASP A 198 -18.98 25.10 -36.64
CA ASP A 198 -20.24 25.69 -37.05
C ASP A 198 -21.11 26.10 -35.85
N GLY A 199 -20.79 27.24 -35.23
CA GLY A 199 -21.71 27.87 -34.28
C GLY A 199 -21.03 28.76 -33.24
N GLY A 200 -20.91 30.06 -33.56
CA GLY A 200 -20.26 31.09 -32.75
C GLY A 200 -20.49 31.00 -31.24
N ASN A 201 -19.42 30.72 -30.51
CA ASN A 201 -19.31 31.02 -29.09
C ASN A 201 -17.87 31.48 -28.79
N GLU A 202 -17.62 32.78 -28.93
CA GLU A 202 -16.31 33.44 -28.80
C GLU A 202 -15.70 33.42 -27.39
N ASN A 203 -16.32 32.76 -26.41
CA ASN A 203 -15.89 32.80 -25.00
C ASN A 203 -14.92 31.68 -24.57
N GLY A 204 -14.61 30.70 -25.43
CA GLY A 204 -13.70 29.59 -25.10
C GLY A 204 -12.23 29.85 -25.45
N GLN A 205 -11.97 30.49 -26.60
CA GLN A 205 -10.61 30.70 -27.11
C GLN A 205 -9.84 31.84 -26.43
N GLU A 206 -10.53 32.81 -25.81
CA GLU A 206 -9.87 33.92 -25.11
C GLU A 206 -9.25 33.55 -23.76
N LYS A 207 -9.61 32.41 -23.16
CA LYS A 207 -9.10 32.02 -21.84
C LYS A 207 -7.72 31.36 -21.90
N ALA A 208 -7.46 30.49 -22.88
CA ALA A 208 -6.15 29.83 -23.01
C ALA A 208 -5.08 30.75 -23.62
N ALA A 209 -5.48 31.68 -24.51
CA ALA A 209 -4.56 32.62 -25.17
C ALA A 209 -4.08 33.77 -24.27
N ASN A 210 -4.76 34.02 -23.14
CA ASN A 210 -4.40 35.06 -22.16
C ASN A 210 -3.69 34.50 -20.92
N MET A 211 -3.45 33.19 -20.83
CA MET A 211 -2.73 32.62 -19.69
C MET A 211 -1.28 33.06 -19.71
N SER A 212 -0.82 33.63 -18.60
CA SER A 212 0.59 33.97 -18.47
C SER A 212 1.45 32.71 -18.49
N GLN A 213 2.73 32.85 -18.87
CA GLN A 213 3.67 31.73 -18.84
C GLN A 213 3.75 31.05 -17.44
N ASP A 214 3.57 31.83 -16.37
CA ASP A 214 3.52 31.32 -14.99
C ASP A 214 2.24 30.54 -14.68
N GLU A 215 1.11 30.94 -15.25
CA GLU A 215 -0.16 30.21 -15.12
C GLU A 215 -0.12 28.88 -15.88
N VAL A 216 0.47 28.87 -17.08
CA VAL A 216 0.71 27.64 -17.85
C VAL A 216 1.64 26.70 -17.09
N LEU A 217 2.74 27.21 -16.53
CA LEU A 217 3.66 26.41 -15.72
C LEU A 217 2.98 25.81 -14.48
N THR A 218 2.13 26.59 -13.82
CA THR A 218 1.37 26.14 -12.64
C THR A 218 0.34 25.06 -13.00
N ALA A 219 -0.35 25.20 -14.13
CA ALA A 219 -1.29 24.19 -14.63
C ALA A 219 -0.56 22.86 -14.94
N ILE A 220 0.58 22.93 -15.66
CA ILE A 220 1.41 21.75 -15.95
C ILE A 220 1.87 21.08 -14.65
N GLN A 221 2.34 21.86 -13.67
CA GLN A 221 2.78 21.30 -12.38
C GLN A 221 1.62 20.61 -11.63
N THR A 222 0.43 21.20 -11.69
CA THR A 222 -0.78 20.62 -11.08
C THR A 222 -1.14 19.29 -11.73
N LEU A 223 -1.11 19.25 -13.07
CA LEU A 223 -1.38 18.04 -13.84
C LEU A 223 -0.35 16.93 -13.54
N MET A 224 0.94 17.27 -13.49
CA MET A 224 1.99 16.34 -13.12
C MET A 224 1.81 15.78 -11.70
N ASN A 225 1.42 16.64 -10.74
CA ASN A 225 1.16 16.20 -9.37
C ASN A 225 -0.07 15.27 -9.28
N LYS A 226 -1.14 15.55 -10.05
CA LYS A 226 -2.31 14.67 -10.16
C LYS A 226 -1.92 13.31 -10.74
N ALA A 227 -1.18 13.29 -11.85
CA ALA A 227 -0.69 12.06 -12.47
C ALA A 227 0.21 11.25 -11.53
N SER A 228 1.12 11.91 -10.79
CA SER A 228 1.95 11.24 -9.79
C SER A 228 1.11 10.61 -8.68
N THR A 229 0.11 11.34 -8.17
CA THR A 229 -0.78 10.85 -7.10
C THR A 229 -1.59 9.63 -7.58
N HIS A 230 -2.16 9.71 -8.79
CA HIS A 230 -2.84 8.57 -9.42
C HIS A 230 -1.96 7.33 -9.48
N MET A 231 -0.72 7.49 -9.97
CA MET A 231 0.23 6.38 -10.10
C MET A 231 0.57 5.78 -8.74
N GLU A 232 0.74 6.61 -7.70
CA GLU A 232 1.00 6.14 -6.34
C GLU A 232 -0.16 5.30 -5.81
N ASP A 233 -1.40 5.80 -5.89
CA ASP A 233 -2.59 5.09 -5.43
C ASP A 233 -2.82 3.78 -6.22
N SER A 234 -2.69 3.82 -7.55
CA SER A 234 -2.84 2.64 -8.42
C SER A 234 -1.78 1.56 -8.12
N MET A 235 -0.54 1.96 -7.85
CA MET A 235 0.52 1.03 -7.49
C MET A 235 0.31 0.44 -6.09
N VAL A 236 -0.15 1.24 -5.13
CA VAL A 236 -0.49 0.74 -3.77
C VAL A 236 -1.67 -0.22 -3.83
N ALA A 237 -2.71 0.08 -4.61
CA ALA A 237 -3.85 -0.82 -4.84
C ALA A 237 -3.39 -2.17 -5.42
N SER A 238 -2.46 -2.15 -6.38
CA SER A 238 -1.88 -3.35 -6.99
C SER A 238 -1.11 -4.25 -6.00
N TYR A 239 -0.30 -3.65 -5.13
CA TYR A 239 0.39 -4.42 -4.09
C TYR A 239 -0.56 -4.94 -3.03
N CYS A 240 -1.58 -4.14 -2.67
CA CYS A 240 -2.60 -4.54 -1.72
C CYS A 240 -3.41 -5.73 -2.23
N SER A 241 -3.90 -5.68 -3.48
CA SER A 241 -4.61 -6.78 -4.13
C SER A 241 -3.75 -8.04 -4.23
N LEU A 242 -2.45 -7.91 -4.48
CA LEU A 242 -1.53 -9.05 -4.50
C LEU A 242 -1.42 -9.72 -3.12
N VAL A 243 -1.34 -8.94 -2.05
CA VAL A 243 -1.33 -9.49 -0.69
C VAL A 243 -2.69 -10.12 -0.33
N VAL A 244 -3.81 -9.51 -0.72
CA VAL A 244 -5.15 -10.11 -0.54
C VAL A 244 -5.22 -11.46 -1.26
N ALA A 245 -4.83 -11.52 -2.53
CA ALA A 245 -4.84 -12.74 -3.32
C ALA A 245 -3.94 -13.84 -2.73
N ILE A 246 -2.76 -13.47 -2.20
CA ILE A 246 -1.89 -14.41 -1.48
C ILE A 246 -2.56 -14.94 -0.21
N VAL A 247 -3.21 -14.07 0.56
CA VAL A 247 -3.86 -14.42 1.82
C VAL A 247 -5.05 -15.36 1.58
N VAL A 248 -5.89 -15.04 0.59
CA VAL A 248 -7.04 -15.86 0.18
C VAL A 248 -6.56 -17.19 -0.43
N GLY A 249 -5.57 -17.16 -1.31
CA GLY A 249 -5.09 -18.34 -2.02
C GLY A 249 -6.22 -19.01 -2.79
N THR A 250 -6.50 -20.28 -2.46
CA THR A 250 -7.60 -21.07 -3.05
C THR A 250 -8.81 -21.22 -2.11
N ASP A 251 -8.86 -20.47 -1.02
CA ASP A 251 -9.90 -20.59 0.01
C ASP A 251 -11.16 -19.80 -0.39
N ASN A 252 -12.23 -20.51 -0.71
CA ASN A 252 -13.49 -19.93 -1.16
C ASN A 252 -14.24 -19.17 -0.04
N VAL A 253 -14.02 -19.51 1.23
CA VAL A 253 -14.63 -18.79 2.36
C VAL A 253 -13.98 -17.42 2.50
N LEU A 254 -12.65 -17.36 2.42
CA LEU A 254 -11.94 -16.08 2.45
C LEU A 254 -12.27 -15.24 1.20
N ALA A 255 -12.36 -15.86 0.01
CA ALA A 255 -12.81 -15.17 -1.20
C ALA A 255 -14.22 -14.57 -1.04
N SER A 256 -15.15 -15.33 -0.45
CA SER A 256 -16.51 -14.86 -0.16
C SER A 256 -16.53 -13.67 0.81
N GLN A 257 -15.62 -13.65 1.81
CA GLN A 257 -15.48 -12.53 2.73
C GLN A 257 -14.99 -11.27 2.01
N VAL A 258 -13.97 -11.38 1.15
CA VAL A 258 -13.50 -10.26 0.31
C VAL A 258 -14.64 -9.77 -0.59
N LYS A 259 -15.32 -10.69 -1.27
CA LYS A 259 -16.47 -10.38 -2.14
C LYS A 259 -17.57 -9.63 -1.40
N ALA A 260 -17.89 -10.01 -0.17
CA ALA A 260 -18.92 -9.35 0.63
C ALA A 260 -18.57 -7.90 1.03
N LEU A 261 -17.28 -7.57 1.12
CA LEU A 261 -16.78 -6.23 1.46
C LEU A 261 -16.61 -5.32 0.25
N MET A 262 -16.42 -5.89 -0.94
CA MET A 262 -16.23 -5.14 -2.17
C MET A 262 -17.51 -4.41 -2.62
N PRO A 263 -17.39 -3.26 -3.31
CA PRO A 263 -18.52 -2.60 -3.95
C PRO A 263 -19.28 -3.58 -4.86
N ASN A 264 -20.61 -3.48 -4.88
CA ASN A 264 -21.49 -4.35 -5.68
C ASN A 264 -21.38 -5.86 -5.36
N LYS A 265 -20.69 -6.23 -4.29
CA LYS A 265 -20.38 -7.64 -3.94
C LYS A 265 -19.66 -8.39 -5.07
N ASP A 266 -18.76 -7.68 -5.74
CA ASP A 266 -18.01 -8.19 -6.88
C ASP A 266 -16.51 -7.93 -6.67
N ILE A 267 -15.68 -8.92 -6.97
CA ILE A 267 -14.23 -8.83 -6.86
C ILE A 267 -13.54 -8.52 -8.19
N THR A 268 -14.29 -8.43 -9.29
CA THR A 268 -13.75 -8.21 -10.64
C THR A 268 -12.76 -7.05 -10.67
N GLN A 269 -13.07 -5.95 -10.00
CA GLN A 269 -12.17 -4.79 -9.89
C GLN A 269 -10.78 -5.15 -9.33
N MET A 270 -10.72 -6.04 -8.33
CA MET A 270 -9.46 -6.49 -7.75
C MET A 270 -8.69 -7.43 -8.68
N LEU A 271 -9.41 -8.28 -9.43
CA LEU A 271 -8.82 -9.15 -10.45
C LEU A 271 -8.24 -8.32 -11.61
N GLU A 272 -8.99 -7.35 -12.12
CA GLU A 272 -8.54 -6.42 -13.16
C GLU A 272 -7.32 -5.61 -12.70
N GLN A 273 -7.28 -5.17 -11.43
CA GLN A 273 -6.09 -4.49 -10.90
C GLN A 273 -4.87 -5.41 -10.89
N LEU A 274 -5.02 -6.68 -10.52
CA LEU A 274 -3.93 -7.67 -10.55
C LEU A 274 -3.46 -7.99 -11.96
N GLU A 275 -4.37 -8.07 -12.93
CA GLU A 275 -4.05 -8.28 -14.34
C GLU A 275 -3.25 -7.11 -14.90
N ARG A 276 -3.72 -5.86 -14.66
CA ARG A 276 -2.97 -4.65 -15.02
C ARG A 276 -1.59 -4.61 -14.37
N PHE A 277 -1.49 -5.03 -13.11
CA PHE A 277 -0.21 -5.11 -12.42
C PHE A 277 0.72 -6.15 -13.04
N LEU A 278 0.21 -7.34 -13.37
CA LEU A 278 0.98 -8.38 -14.05
C LEU A 278 1.53 -7.91 -15.40
N ASP A 279 0.71 -7.22 -16.18
CA ASP A 279 1.12 -6.65 -17.47
C ASP A 279 2.16 -5.54 -17.30
N PHE A 280 2.00 -4.69 -16.30
CA PHE A 280 3.03 -3.70 -15.95
C PHE A 280 4.37 -4.38 -15.56
N MET A 281 4.34 -5.46 -14.77
CA MET A 281 5.54 -6.21 -14.41
C MET A 281 6.22 -6.87 -15.62
N ARG A 282 5.43 -7.28 -16.64
CA ARG A 282 5.95 -7.81 -17.91
C ARG A 282 6.66 -6.71 -18.71
N ILE A 283 6.06 -5.52 -18.81
CA ILE A 283 6.63 -4.38 -19.55
C ILE A 283 7.92 -3.88 -18.90
N THR A 284 7.99 -3.85 -17.57
CA THR A 284 9.16 -3.36 -16.82
C THR A 284 10.36 -4.33 -16.82
N ASN A 285 10.30 -5.43 -17.58
CA ASN A 285 11.36 -6.44 -17.70
C ASN A 285 11.85 -6.99 -16.35
N LEU A 286 10.93 -7.16 -15.39
CA LEU A 286 11.24 -7.85 -14.15
C LEU A 286 11.55 -9.34 -14.38
N LYS A 287 12.17 -9.98 -13.40
CA LYS A 287 12.54 -11.41 -13.48
C LYS A 287 11.32 -12.26 -13.83
N ALA A 288 11.50 -13.19 -14.77
CA ALA A 288 10.46 -14.13 -15.20
C ALA A 288 9.85 -14.92 -14.02
N SER A 289 10.64 -15.21 -12.97
CA SER A 289 10.13 -15.87 -11.75
C SER A 289 9.11 -15.01 -11.00
N THR A 290 9.28 -13.70 -10.94
CA THR A 290 8.32 -12.77 -10.32
C THR A 290 7.01 -12.75 -11.10
N VAL A 291 7.08 -12.65 -12.43
CA VAL A 291 5.89 -12.66 -13.30
C VAL A 291 5.11 -13.97 -13.14
N SER A 292 5.79 -15.11 -13.18
CA SER A 292 5.18 -16.43 -13.00
C SER A 292 4.56 -16.61 -11.62
N ASN A 293 5.18 -16.06 -10.57
CA ASN A 293 4.62 -16.10 -9.21
C ASN A 293 3.31 -15.29 -9.12
N ILE A 294 3.27 -14.08 -9.67
CA ILE A 294 2.06 -13.23 -9.68
C ILE A 294 0.95 -13.92 -10.48
N GLU A 295 1.26 -14.47 -11.65
CA GLU A 295 0.30 -15.21 -12.48
C GLU A 295 -0.30 -16.41 -11.73
N ARG A 296 0.53 -17.17 -11.00
CA ARG A 296 0.06 -18.28 -10.16
C ARG A 296 -0.87 -17.81 -9.04
N VAL A 297 -0.55 -16.69 -8.39
CA VAL A 297 -1.38 -16.10 -7.33
C VAL A 297 -2.73 -15.65 -7.90
N LEU A 298 -2.71 -14.95 -9.05
CA LEU A 298 -3.92 -14.52 -9.75
C LEU A 298 -4.83 -15.71 -10.07
N ASN A 299 -4.30 -16.76 -10.69
CA ASN A 299 -5.07 -17.97 -11.02
C ASN A 299 -5.67 -18.65 -9.79
N SER A 300 -4.92 -18.69 -8.68
CA SER A 300 -5.40 -19.27 -7.42
C SER A 300 -6.59 -18.47 -6.87
N PHE A 301 -6.47 -17.15 -6.87
CA PHE A 301 -7.49 -16.24 -6.37
C PHE A 301 -8.75 -16.25 -7.26
N GLN A 302 -8.60 -16.27 -8.59
CA GLN A 302 -9.72 -16.47 -9.53
C GLN A 302 -10.45 -17.80 -9.26
N THR A 303 -9.70 -18.89 -9.02
CA THR A 303 -10.29 -20.20 -8.71
C THR A 303 -11.12 -20.18 -7.42
N ALA A 304 -10.59 -19.56 -6.36
CA ALA A 304 -11.29 -19.41 -5.08
C ALA A 304 -12.62 -18.66 -5.24
N SER A 305 -12.62 -17.68 -6.15
CA SER A 305 -13.71 -16.75 -6.37
C SER A 305 -14.83 -17.32 -7.22
N ASN A 306 -14.49 -18.08 -8.25
CA ASN A 306 -15.48 -18.80 -9.07
C ASN A 306 -16.16 -19.95 -8.31
N SER A 307 -15.55 -20.39 -7.20
CA SER A 307 -16.09 -21.44 -6.32
C SER A 307 -16.95 -20.88 -5.18
N SER A 308 -17.21 -19.56 -5.18
CA SER A 308 -17.94 -18.84 -4.12
C SER A 308 -19.40 -18.48 -4.47
N ASP A 309 -19.89 -18.95 -5.63
CA ASP A 309 -21.29 -18.83 -6.07
C ASP A 309 -22.11 -20.08 -5.70
#